data_AF-A0A2E7QSQ3-F1
#
_entry.id   AF-A0A2E7QSQ3-F1
#
_cell.length_a   1.000
_cell.length_b   1.000
_cell.length_c   1.000
_cell.angle_alpha   90.00
_cell.angle_beta   90.00
_cell.angle_gamma   90.00
#
_symmetry.space_group_name_H-M   'P 1'
#
loop_
_entity.id
_entity.type
_entity.pdbx_description
1 polymer ?
#
loop_
_entity_poly.entity_id
_entity_poly.type
_entity_poly.pdbx_seq_one_letter_code
_entity_poly.pdbx_strand_id
1 'polypeptide(L)'
;MTRYLLLSISIIGLLVWILFRYSTDTIDRLDNKIVSFYVDFYRTELAEARNQIKEIKSVDLLEQLLGKLSAIQRNDRLSGIKRQSLDLITETYLKRSENEKAVHWAEIWTEFDERDLPGAVRLYTAMYEIPERRAQAIESLNKLRIIVPESEMAARRSVQWAMEDGRLLDAFQICRTYVERTYSTFDRHWTVFWDTGSGFKGSQSQPIYPTVTGQRDAQFEVELPKGIVSLRLDPPPLARYFIQKPLLKWRELKWKDSASRVIALQDLKLRLHDMERKSGWLETTGGSDPYFSWQMPESFALKSRVIRFEARLDNSLPGWVREVVNGRESDQIELLVDQSGDQDLFTFYSLLQEQLTEKGLMLFREQLTEQRLMPLSKLAQAETIKIAVYWTLDQKHFSEKRTADKVVNISGARRFETAYSINSVVRRLRLDFPDSDDAKITIDQLQLVDTDATVPVDMLDANYVLMHNVSRVGSTFSLHGNDPHFAIQIDDRNIDQVLVQGKIQ
;
A
#
# COMPACT_ATOMS: atom_id res chain seq x y z
N MET A 1 -0.89 48.64 48.28
CA MET A 1 -1.60 47.40 47.94
C MET A 1 -1.26 46.90 46.53
N THR A 2 -1.35 47.75 45.50
CA THR A 2 -0.99 47.44 44.09
C THR A 2 0.46 46.95 43.87
N ARG A 3 1.45 47.49 44.59
CA ARG A 3 2.86 47.05 44.47
C ARG A 3 3.12 45.61 44.94
N TYR A 4 2.46 45.19 46.01
CA TYR A 4 2.59 43.82 46.52
C TYR A 4 1.88 42.81 45.60
N LEU A 5 0.74 43.19 45.03
CA LEU A 5 0.03 42.37 44.04
C LEU A 5 0.90 42.10 42.81
N LEU A 6 1.52 43.15 42.24
CA LEU A 6 2.41 43.01 41.09
C LEU A 6 3.62 42.12 41.40
N LEU A 7 4.25 42.31 42.57
CA LEU A 7 5.36 41.46 43.00
C LEU A 7 4.94 39.98 43.14
N SER A 8 3.79 39.71 43.75
CA SER A 8 3.26 38.35 43.89
C SER A 8 2.99 37.70 42.53
N ILE A 9 2.38 38.41 41.59
CA ILE A 9 2.15 37.91 40.22
C ILE A 9 3.48 37.64 39.52
N SER A 10 4.47 38.51 39.65
CA SER A 10 5.80 38.31 39.06
C SER A 10 6.52 37.10 39.66
N ILE A 11 6.42 36.86 40.98
CA ILE A 11 7.01 35.70 41.63
C ILE A 11 6.32 34.41 41.18
N ILE A 12 4.98 34.40 41.10
CA ILE A 12 4.22 33.25 40.59
C ILE A 12 4.60 32.97 39.13
N GLY A 13 4.68 33.99 38.29
CA GLY A 13 5.12 33.86 36.90
C GLY A 13 6.54 33.29 36.77
N LEU A 14 7.48 33.77 37.60
CA LEU A 14 8.85 33.25 37.63
C LEU A 14 8.89 31.78 38.08
N LEU A 15 8.11 31.40 39.10
CA LEU A 15 8.03 30.01 39.56
C LEU A 15 7.42 29.08 38.51
N VAL A 16 6.36 29.50 37.82
CA VAL A 16 5.78 28.75 36.70
C VAL A 16 6.81 28.59 35.58
N TRP A 17 7.56 29.64 35.25
CA TRP A 17 8.62 29.59 34.23
C TRP A 17 9.74 28.61 34.62
N ILE A 18 10.20 28.64 35.88
CA ILE A 18 11.21 27.70 36.40
C ILE A 18 10.69 26.26 36.32
N LEU A 19 9.44 26.01 36.71
CA LEU A 19 8.78 24.70 36.57
C LEU A 19 8.77 24.21 35.12
N PHE A 20 8.36 25.06 34.18
CA PHE A 20 8.37 24.75 32.74
C PHE A 20 9.77 24.50 32.18
N ARG A 21 10.79 25.20 32.70
CA ARG A 21 12.16 25.08 32.19
C ARG A 21 12.91 23.87 32.72
N TYR A 22 12.70 23.49 33.98
CA TYR A 22 13.51 22.49 34.68
C TYR A 22 12.75 21.22 35.08
N SER A 23 11.44 21.17 34.91
CA SER A 23 10.60 20.02 35.29
C SER A 23 9.65 19.60 34.17
N THR A 24 10.13 19.64 32.92
CA THR A 24 9.38 19.22 31.72
C THR A 24 8.73 17.85 31.91
N ASP A 25 9.46 16.86 32.43
CA ASP A 25 8.93 15.51 32.68
C ASP A 25 7.75 15.50 33.67
N THR A 26 7.75 16.40 34.66
CA THR A 26 6.66 16.47 35.66
C THR A 26 5.43 17.15 35.07
N ILE A 27 5.64 18.18 34.26
CA ILE A 27 4.57 18.86 33.52
C ILE A 27 3.97 17.92 32.48
N ASP A 28 4.78 17.18 31.74
CA ASP A 28 4.31 16.19 30.77
C ASP A 28 3.52 15.09 31.47
N ARG A 29 3.95 14.61 32.64
CA ARG A 29 3.17 13.64 33.44
C ARG A 29 1.85 14.22 33.93
N LEU A 30 1.83 15.49 34.34
CA LEU A 30 0.62 16.14 34.82
C LEU A 30 -0.36 16.42 33.67
N ASP A 31 0.12 16.94 32.54
CA ASP A 31 -0.67 17.12 31.32
C ASP A 31 -1.25 15.77 30.90
N ASN A 32 -0.42 14.74 30.76
CA ASN A 32 -0.89 13.40 30.39
C ASN A 32 -1.97 12.86 31.34
N LYS A 33 -1.88 13.13 32.66
CA LYS A 33 -2.92 12.72 33.63
C LYS A 33 -4.22 13.53 33.50
N ILE A 34 -4.12 14.85 33.34
CA ILE A 34 -5.30 15.71 33.16
C ILE A 34 -6.01 15.32 31.86
N VAL A 35 -5.22 15.09 30.82
CA VAL A 35 -5.69 14.70 29.50
C VAL A 35 -6.30 13.32 29.51
N SER A 36 -5.66 12.34 30.17
CA SER A 36 -6.24 11.00 30.28
C SER A 36 -7.58 11.07 31.01
N PHE A 37 -7.66 11.80 32.13
CA PHE A 37 -8.92 11.96 32.87
C PHE A 37 -10.02 12.59 32.01
N TYR A 38 -9.70 13.66 31.27
CA TYR A 38 -10.62 14.31 30.36
C TYR A 38 -11.09 13.39 29.24
N VAL A 39 -10.17 12.68 28.57
CA VAL A 39 -10.51 11.74 27.48
C VAL A 39 -11.29 10.53 28.01
N ASP A 40 -10.93 10.01 29.18
CA ASP A 40 -11.54 8.84 29.78
C ASP A 40 -12.99 9.11 30.20
N PHE A 41 -13.32 10.34 30.63
CA PHE A 41 -14.71 10.74 30.86
C PHE A 41 -15.60 10.49 29.64
N TYR A 42 -15.21 10.97 28.44
CA TYR A 42 -15.98 10.75 27.22
C TYR A 42 -15.94 9.29 26.75
N ARG A 43 -14.86 8.55 27.02
CA ARG A 43 -14.82 7.11 26.74
C ARG A 43 -15.82 6.35 27.58
N THR A 44 -15.99 6.72 28.85
CA THR A 44 -16.99 6.13 29.73
C THR A 44 -18.40 6.41 29.21
N GLU A 45 -18.70 7.66 28.81
CA GLU A 45 -20.01 7.98 28.22
C GLU A 45 -20.27 7.19 26.91
N LEU A 46 -19.28 7.07 26.03
CA LEU A 46 -19.40 6.25 24.82
C LEU A 46 -19.61 4.76 25.15
N ALA A 47 -18.91 4.23 26.15
CA ALA A 47 -19.06 2.85 26.59
C ALA A 47 -20.45 2.59 27.18
N GLU A 48 -20.99 3.53 27.95
CA GLU A 48 -22.35 3.47 28.49
C GLU A 48 -23.38 3.47 27.36
N ALA A 49 -23.26 4.39 26.41
CA ALA A 49 -24.13 4.45 25.23
C ALA A 49 -24.07 3.13 24.42
N ARG A 50 -22.87 2.54 24.26
CA ARG A 50 -22.67 1.24 23.59
C ARG A 50 -23.39 0.09 24.30
N ASN A 51 -23.26 0.01 25.62
CA ASN A 51 -23.86 -1.08 26.40
C ASN A 51 -25.40 -1.05 26.34
N GLN A 52 -25.98 0.14 26.14
CA GLN A 52 -27.42 0.33 26.01
C GLN A 52 -27.95 0.18 24.59
N ILE A 53 -27.14 -0.17 23.57
CA ILE A 53 -27.58 -0.28 22.16
C ILE A 53 -28.74 -1.27 21.97
N LYS A 54 -28.86 -2.27 22.84
CA LYS A 54 -29.99 -3.21 22.82
C LYS A 54 -31.32 -2.56 23.25
N GLU A 55 -31.27 -1.38 23.84
CA GLU A 55 -32.42 -0.62 24.33
C GLU A 55 -32.63 0.67 23.50
N ILE A 56 -33.88 1.12 23.40
CA ILE A 56 -34.27 2.33 22.65
C ILE A 56 -33.49 3.56 23.13
N LYS A 57 -33.13 3.61 24.43
CA LYS A 57 -32.45 4.71 25.14
C LYS A 57 -31.01 5.02 24.67
N SER A 58 -30.38 4.15 23.88
CA SER A 58 -29.00 4.34 23.40
C SER A 58 -28.80 5.54 22.47
N VAL A 59 -29.80 5.83 21.63
CA VAL A 59 -29.70 6.90 20.63
C VAL A 59 -29.65 8.26 21.31
N ASP A 60 -30.51 8.50 22.30
CA ASP A 60 -30.54 9.76 23.05
C ASP A 60 -29.19 10.06 23.72
N LEU A 61 -28.54 9.03 24.29
CA LEU A 61 -27.21 9.17 24.89
C LEU A 61 -26.13 9.50 23.85
N LEU A 62 -26.20 8.90 22.66
CA LEU A 62 -25.27 9.21 21.56
C LEU A 62 -25.48 10.62 21.03
N GLU A 63 -26.72 11.08 20.88
CA GLU A 63 -27.03 12.45 20.46
C GLU A 63 -26.54 13.47 21.48
N GLN A 64 -26.74 13.21 22.78
CA GLN A 64 -26.21 14.05 23.85
C GLN A 64 -24.68 14.11 23.84
N LEU A 65 -24.02 12.96 23.69
CA LEU A 65 -22.56 12.88 23.59
C LEU A 65 -22.05 13.65 22.36
N LEU A 66 -22.68 13.47 21.19
CA LEU A 66 -22.33 14.18 19.96
C LEU A 66 -22.58 15.68 20.06
N GLY A 67 -23.63 16.10 20.78
CA GLY A 67 -23.88 17.49 21.13
C GLY A 67 -22.72 18.10 21.92
N LYS A 68 -22.21 17.38 22.94
CA LYS A 68 -21.01 17.79 23.71
C LYS A 68 -19.74 17.81 22.84
N LEU A 69 -19.66 16.95 21.83
CA LEU A 69 -18.53 16.83 20.91
C LEU A 69 -18.66 17.73 19.65
N SER A 70 -19.70 18.55 19.54
CA SER A 70 -19.98 19.35 18.34
C SER A 70 -18.82 20.28 17.95
N ALA A 71 -18.23 20.97 18.94
CA ALA A 71 -17.12 21.91 18.74
C ALA A 71 -15.74 21.25 18.49
N ILE A 72 -15.65 19.92 18.68
CA ILE A 72 -14.39 19.18 18.48
C ILE A 72 -14.04 19.15 16.99
N GLN A 73 -12.78 19.47 16.69
CA GLN A 73 -12.17 19.50 15.36
C GLN A 73 -11.40 18.20 15.06
N ARG A 74 -11.06 17.99 13.78
CA ARG A 74 -10.43 16.75 13.29
C ARG A 74 -9.17 16.34 14.04
N ASN A 75 -8.32 17.30 14.42
CA ASN A 75 -7.03 17.03 15.04
C ASN A 75 -7.08 17.05 16.58
N ASP A 76 -8.26 17.23 17.16
CA ASP A 76 -8.42 17.24 18.61
C ASP A 76 -8.28 15.84 19.19
N ARG A 77 -7.89 15.77 20.46
CA ARG A 77 -7.71 14.51 21.21
C ARG A 77 -9.00 13.67 21.29
N LEU A 78 -10.18 14.30 21.18
CA LEU A 78 -11.48 13.63 21.21
C LEU A 78 -12.02 13.26 19.82
N SER A 79 -11.30 13.58 18.73
CA SER A 79 -11.71 13.27 17.35
C SER A 79 -12.03 11.79 17.15
N GLY A 80 -11.22 10.89 17.70
CA GLY A 80 -11.46 9.45 17.65
C GLY A 80 -12.76 9.02 18.33
N ILE A 81 -13.11 9.65 19.46
CA ILE A 81 -14.37 9.37 20.18
C ILE A 81 -15.57 9.90 19.37
N LYS A 82 -15.45 11.09 18.78
CA LYS A 82 -16.48 11.68 17.91
C LYS A 82 -16.76 10.78 16.70
N ARG A 83 -15.73 10.33 15.97
CA ARG A 83 -15.87 9.39 14.83
C ARG A 83 -16.54 8.08 15.25
N GLN A 84 -16.10 7.49 16.37
CA GLN A 84 -16.72 6.26 16.89
C GLN A 84 -18.19 6.45 17.28
N SER A 85 -18.54 7.62 17.81
CA SER A 85 -19.93 7.95 18.18
C SER A 85 -20.79 8.17 16.93
N LEU A 86 -20.26 8.85 15.91
CA LEU A 86 -20.89 9.06 14.61
C LEU A 86 -21.14 7.74 13.85
N ASP A 87 -20.16 6.83 13.87
CA ASP A 87 -20.32 5.50 13.29
C ASP A 87 -21.45 4.71 13.95
N LEU A 88 -21.46 4.73 15.28
CA LEU A 88 -22.41 3.98 16.08
C LEU A 88 -23.85 4.50 15.96
N ILE A 89 -24.04 5.82 15.99
CA ILE A 89 -25.37 6.41 15.86
C ILE A 89 -25.93 6.17 14.46
N THR A 90 -25.10 6.30 13.43
CA THR A 90 -25.50 6.06 12.04
C THR A 90 -25.89 4.60 11.83
N GLU A 91 -25.08 3.67 12.33
CA GLU A 91 -25.39 2.23 12.28
C GLU A 91 -26.67 1.89 13.06
N THR A 92 -26.90 2.55 14.19
CA THR A 92 -28.12 2.33 14.99
C THR A 92 -29.36 2.79 14.24
N TYR A 93 -29.32 3.96 13.60
CA TYR A 93 -30.43 4.45 12.78
C TYR A 93 -30.67 3.59 11.54
N LEU A 94 -29.62 3.13 10.86
CA LEU A 94 -29.72 2.16 9.76
C LEU A 94 -30.44 0.87 10.19
N LYS A 95 -30.04 0.29 11.33
CA LYS A 95 -30.68 -0.94 11.87
C LYS A 95 -32.16 -0.75 12.23
N ARG A 96 -32.57 0.48 12.54
CA ARG A 96 -33.96 0.86 12.82
C ARG A 96 -34.73 1.28 11.56
N SER A 97 -34.11 1.24 10.39
CA SER A 97 -34.66 1.75 9.12
C SER A 97 -35.04 3.24 9.18
N GLU A 98 -34.45 4.01 10.08
CA GLU A 98 -34.60 5.46 10.18
C GLU A 98 -33.59 6.16 9.27
N ASN A 99 -33.68 5.88 7.96
CA ASN A 99 -32.61 6.16 6.98
C ASN A 99 -32.26 7.65 6.86
N GLU A 100 -33.24 8.55 6.91
CA GLU A 100 -32.98 10.00 6.85
C GLU A 100 -32.15 10.51 8.03
N LYS A 101 -32.35 9.94 9.23
CA LYS A 101 -31.52 10.29 10.39
C LYS A 101 -30.12 9.71 10.27
N ALA A 102 -30.01 8.49 9.72
CA ALA A 102 -28.70 7.92 9.43
C ALA A 102 -27.92 8.79 8.41
N VAL A 103 -28.59 9.28 7.37
CA VAL A 103 -27.98 10.22 6.41
C VAL A 103 -27.52 11.49 7.11
N HIS A 104 -28.38 12.12 7.92
CA HIS A 104 -28.03 13.35 8.65
C HIS A 104 -26.74 13.20 9.49
N TRP A 105 -26.64 12.13 10.28
CA TRP A 105 -25.45 11.90 11.11
C TRP A 105 -24.20 11.53 10.29
N ALA A 106 -24.38 10.82 9.17
CA ALA A 106 -23.29 10.52 8.27
C ALA A 106 -22.78 11.77 7.51
N GLU A 107 -23.67 12.71 7.15
CA GLU A 107 -23.31 14.01 6.57
C GLU A 107 -22.44 14.80 7.55
N ILE A 108 -22.86 14.92 8.82
CA ILE A 108 -22.07 15.54 9.89
C ILE A 108 -20.69 14.88 10.02
N TRP A 109 -20.60 13.55 9.86
CA TRP A 109 -19.33 12.85 9.88
C TRP A 109 -18.45 13.22 8.69
N THR A 110 -19.00 13.22 7.48
CA THR A 110 -18.24 13.63 6.28
C THR A 110 -17.83 15.11 6.32
N GLU A 111 -18.64 16.00 6.90
CA GLU A 111 -18.28 17.41 7.11
C GLU A 111 -17.16 17.56 8.15
N PHE A 112 -17.15 16.71 9.18
CA PHE A 112 -16.09 16.68 10.18
C PHE A 112 -14.73 16.27 9.59
N ASP A 113 -14.72 15.34 8.63
CA ASP A 113 -13.53 14.95 7.88
C ASP A 113 -13.89 14.35 6.51
N GLU A 114 -13.82 15.17 5.46
CA GLU A 114 -14.19 14.78 4.09
C GLU A 114 -13.32 13.64 3.52
N ARG A 115 -12.15 13.39 4.13
CA ARG A 115 -11.22 12.33 3.73
C ARG A 115 -11.42 11.04 4.53
N ASP A 116 -12.36 11.02 5.47
CA ASP A 116 -12.66 9.84 6.29
C ASP A 116 -13.47 8.83 5.48
N LEU A 117 -12.75 7.88 4.90
CA LEU A 117 -13.29 6.85 4.03
C LEU A 117 -14.44 6.05 4.68
N PRO A 118 -14.34 5.56 5.93
CA PRO A 118 -15.47 5.00 6.67
C PRO A 118 -16.71 5.89 6.69
N GLY A 119 -16.56 7.19 6.99
CA GLY A 119 -17.67 8.14 7.03
C GLY A 119 -18.36 8.29 5.67
N ALA A 120 -17.58 8.43 4.60
CA ALA A 120 -18.10 8.50 3.24
C ALA A 120 -18.87 7.23 2.83
N VAL A 121 -18.30 6.05 3.07
CA VAL A 121 -18.98 4.77 2.77
C VAL A 121 -20.26 4.62 3.59
N ARG A 122 -20.26 5.06 4.85
CA ARG A 122 -21.44 5.02 5.72
C ARG A 122 -22.54 5.96 5.22
N LEU A 123 -22.21 7.17 4.79
CA LEU A 123 -23.15 8.11 4.17
C LEU A 123 -23.81 7.50 2.93
N TYR A 124 -23.02 6.98 1.99
CA TYR A 124 -23.56 6.36 0.78
C TYR A 124 -24.41 5.14 1.11
N THR A 125 -24.07 4.38 2.16
CA THR A 125 -24.90 3.29 2.66
C THR A 125 -26.27 3.78 3.13
N ALA A 126 -26.33 4.84 3.94
CA ALA A 126 -27.59 5.42 4.39
C ALA A 126 -28.43 6.00 3.23
N MET A 127 -27.78 6.63 2.25
CA MET A 127 -28.46 7.12 1.05
C MET A 127 -29.02 6.01 0.16
N TYR A 128 -28.34 4.86 0.07
CA TYR A 128 -28.78 3.72 -0.76
C TYR A 128 -30.11 3.11 -0.30
N GLU A 129 -30.36 3.17 1.02
CA GLU A 129 -31.61 2.71 1.65
C GLU A 129 -32.79 3.66 1.42
N ILE A 130 -32.57 4.83 0.81
CA ILE A 130 -33.61 5.79 0.42
C ILE A 130 -33.79 5.70 -1.11
N PRO A 131 -34.93 5.19 -1.62
CA PRO A 131 -35.13 4.94 -3.05
C PRO A 131 -34.78 6.13 -3.95
N GLU A 132 -35.15 7.35 -3.54
CA GLU A 132 -34.92 8.59 -4.28
C GLU A 132 -33.43 9.00 -4.33
N ARG A 133 -32.61 8.55 -3.37
CA ARG A 133 -31.18 8.86 -3.27
C ARG A 133 -30.27 7.71 -3.72
N ARG A 134 -30.82 6.54 -4.03
CA ARG A 134 -30.06 5.33 -4.39
C ARG A 134 -29.10 5.55 -5.56
N ALA A 135 -29.56 6.19 -6.64
CA ALA A 135 -28.72 6.46 -7.80
C ALA A 135 -27.50 7.34 -7.46
N GLN A 136 -27.73 8.37 -6.64
CA GLN A 136 -26.68 9.27 -6.16
C GLN A 136 -25.67 8.52 -5.26
N ALA A 137 -26.14 7.60 -4.41
CA ALA A 137 -25.29 6.78 -3.57
C ALA A 137 -24.34 5.90 -4.40
N ILE A 138 -24.86 5.23 -5.43
CA ILE A 138 -24.07 4.39 -6.35
C ILE A 138 -23.03 5.24 -7.09
N GLU A 139 -23.43 6.39 -7.64
CA GLU A 139 -22.52 7.30 -8.34
C GLU A 139 -21.38 7.78 -7.42
N SER A 140 -21.72 8.16 -6.19
CA SER A 140 -20.74 8.68 -5.22
C SER A 140 -19.77 7.60 -4.76
N LEU A 141 -20.24 6.37 -4.54
CA LEU A 141 -19.39 5.23 -4.21
C LEU A 141 -18.48 4.85 -5.38
N ASN A 142 -18.98 4.92 -6.62
CA ASN A 142 -18.16 4.69 -7.82
C ASN A 142 -17.04 5.73 -7.96
N LYS A 143 -17.34 7.02 -7.75
CA LYS A 143 -16.32 8.08 -7.72
C LYS A 143 -15.25 7.82 -6.67
N LEU A 144 -15.68 7.46 -5.45
CA LEU A 144 -14.77 7.12 -4.36
C LEU A 144 -13.85 5.95 -4.71
N ARG A 145 -14.38 4.91 -5.37
CA ARG A 145 -13.62 3.73 -5.80
C ARG A 145 -12.64 4.03 -6.93
N ILE A 146 -12.92 5.00 -7.79
CA ILE A 146 -11.97 5.49 -8.79
C ILE A 146 -10.81 6.23 -8.12
N ILE A 147 -11.10 7.01 -7.07
CA ILE A 147 -10.09 7.78 -6.33
C ILE A 147 -9.25 6.88 -5.41
N VAL A 148 -9.87 5.88 -4.78
CA VAL A 148 -9.24 4.97 -3.81
C VAL A 148 -9.60 3.51 -4.15
N PRO A 149 -9.07 2.95 -5.26
CA PRO A 149 -9.44 1.61 -5.73
C PRO A 149 -9.01 0.47 -4.80
N GLU A 150 -8.04 0.70 -3.91
CA GLU A 150 -7.58 -0.23 -2.88
C GLU A 150 -8.48 -0.26 -1.63
N SER A 151 -9.52 0.58 -1.57
CA SER A 151 -10.44 0.61 -0.44
C SER A 151 -11.31 -0.66 -0.40
N GLU A 152 -10.99 -1.59 0.50
CA GLU A 152 -11.79 -2.81 0.70
C GLU A 152 -13.24 -2.46 1.06
N MET A 153 -13.45 -1.44 1.91
CA MET A 153 -14.78 -1.01 2.33
C MET A 153 -15.62 -0.53 1.15
N ALA A 154 -15.05 0.30 0.27
CA ALA A 154 -15.76 0.80 -0.89
C ALA A 154 -16.01 -0.31 -1.91
N ALA A 155 -14.97 -1.08 -2.27
CA ALA A 155 -15.07 -2.16 -3.24
C ALA A 155 -16.08 -3.23 -2.81
N ARG A 156 -16.00 -3.71 -1.56
CA ARG A 156 -16.93 -4.71 -1.01
C ARG A 156 -18.37 -4.20 -1.04
N ARG A 157 -18.61 -2.94 -0.67
CA ARG A 157 -19.96 -2.36 -0.70
C ARG A 157 -20.50 -2.26 -2.12
N SER A 158 -19.69 -1.82 -3.08
CA SER A 158 -20.09 -1.74 -4.48
C SER A 158 -20.41 -3.11 -5.07
N VAL A 159 -19.62 -4.13 -4.74
CA VAL A 159 -19.86 -5.53 -5.14
C VAL A 159 -21.18 -6.02 -4.58
N GLN A 160 -21.43 -5.80 -3.29
CA GLN A 160 -22.68 -6.19 -2.65
C GLN A 160 -23.90 -5.59 -3.39
N TRP A 161 -23.91 -4.28 -3.64
CA TRP A 161 -25.01 -3.64 -4.37
C TRP A 161 -25.14 -4.12 -5.81
N ALA A 162 -24.02 -4.34 -6.51
CA ALA A 162 -24.05 -4.89 -7.86
C ALA A 162 -24.66 -6.29 -7.88
N MET A 163 -24.34 -7.15 -6.91
CA MET A 163 -24.94 -8.48 -6.78
C MET A 163 -26.44 -8.41 -6.41
N GLU A 164 -26.82 -7.54 -5.48
CA GLU A 164 -28.23 -7.30 -5.09
C GLU A 164 -29.09 -6.81 -6.28
N ASP A 165 -28.51 -5.99 -7.16
CA ASP A 165 -29.15 -5.49 -8.39
C ASP A 165 -29.10 -6.50 -9.57
N GLY A 166 -28.49 -7.68 -9.40
CA GLY A 166 -28.29 -8.68 -10.47
C GLY A 166 -27.23 -8.29 -11.51
N ARG A 167 -26.44 -7.24 -11.26
CA ARG A 167 -25.32 -6.77 -12.11
C ARG A 167 -24.04 -7.56 -11.81
N LEU A 168 -24.10 -8.87 -12.02
CA LEU A 168 -23.02 -9.80 -11.64
C LEU A 168 -21.69 -9.54 -12.38
N LEU A 169 -21.75 -9.17 -13.66
CA LEU A 169 -20.54 -8.83 -14.43
C LEU A 169 -19.85 -7.58 -13.87
N ASP A 170 -20.61 -6.54 -13.54
CA ASP A 170 -20.09 -5.34 -12.87
C ASP A 170 -19.41 -5.74 -11.55
N ALA A 171 -20.11 -6.53 -10.71
CA ALA A 171 -19.58 -7.01 -9.43
C ALA A 171 -18.22 -7.70 -9.60
N PHE A 172 -18.09 -8.56 -10.61
CA PHE A 172 -16.82 -9.22 -10.90
C PHE A 172 -15.74 -8.25 -11.40
N GLN A 173 -16.06 -7.27 -12.24
CA GLN A 173 -15.11 -6.22 -12.65
C GLN A 173 -14.65 -5.36 -11.46
N ILE A 174 -15.54 -5.08 -10.50
CA ILE A 174 -15.17 -4.40 -9.25
C ILE A 174 -14.15 -5.23 -8.47
N CYS A 175 -14.45 -6.53 -8.33
CA CYS A 175 -13.59 -7.48 -7.66
C CYS A 175 -12.19 -7.51 -8.32
N ARG A 176 -12.15 -7.62 -9.65
CA ARG A 176 -10.92 -7.57 -10.45
C ARG A 176 -10.10 -6.32 -10.15
N THR A 177 -10.71 -5.14 -10.29
CA THR A 177 -10.02 -3.86 -10.06
C THR A 177 -9.40 -3.80 -8.66
N TYR A 178 -10.17 -4.21 -7.64
CA TYR A 178 -9.68 -4.22 -6.25
C TYR A 178 -8.51 -5.20 -6.07
N VAL A 179 -8.62 -6.42 -6.63
CA VAL A 179 -7.56 -7.43 -6.53
C VAL A 179 -6.31 -6.99 -7.27
N GLU A 180 -6.44 -6.45 -8.47
CA GLU A 180 -5.31 -5.93 -9.23
C GLU A 180 -4.61 -4.82 -8.43
N ARG A 181 -5.34 -3.84 -7.91
CA ARG A 181 -4.75 -2.70 -7.18
C ARG A 181 -4.18 -3.04 -5.81
N THR A 182 -4.71 -4.07 -5.14
CA THR A 182 -4.34 -4.42 -3.76
C THR A 182 -3.40 -5.63 -3.67
N TYR A 183 -3.48 -6.57 -4.61
CA TYR A 183 -2.81 -7.87 -4.53
C TYR A 183 -1.92 -8.20 -5.73
N SER A 184 -2.20 -7.69 -6.93
CA SER A 184 -1.26 -7.87 -8.05
C SER A 184 -0.02 -6.96 -7.95
N THR A 185 -0.04 -6.08 -6.94
CA THR A 185 0.92 -5.04 -6.62
C THR A 185 2.04 -5.53 -5.68
N PHE A 186 2.90 -6.42 -6.19
CA PHE A 186 4.28 -6.55 -5.66
C PHE A 186 5.15 -5.33 -6.01
N ASP A 187 4.58 -4.35 -6.70
CA ASP A 187 5.15 -3.06 -7.09
C ASP A 187 5.15 -2.03 -5.95
N ARG A 188 4.63 -2.34 -4.76
CA ARG A 188 4.74 -1.46 -3.60
C ARG A 188 6.02 -1.75 -2.85
N HIS A 189 6.72 -0.68 -2.47
CA HIS A 189 7.95 -0.83 -1.71
C HIS A 189 7.65 -1.36 -0.31
N TRP A 190 8.50 -2.28 0.13
CA TRP A 190 8.70 -2.56 1.54
C TRP A 190 9.58 -1.48 2.13
N THR A 191 9.52 -1.27 3.43
CA THR A 191 10.47 -0.39 4.11
C THR A 191 11.33 -1.20 5.07
N VAL A 192 12.64 -1.02 4.97
CA VAL A 192 13.60 -1.62 5.88
C VAL A 192 14.05 -0.55 6.85
N PHE A 193 13.78 -0.76 8.13
CA PHE A 193 14.24 0.09 9.22
C PHE A 193 15.36 -0.62 9.99
N TRP A 194 16.32 0.17 10.47
CA TRP A 194 17.37 -0.30 11.35
C TRP A 194 17.50 0.60 12.57
N ASP A 195 17.88 -0.01 13.69
CA ASP A 195 18.13 0.70 14.95
C ASP A 195 19.59 0.48 15.38
N THR A 196 20.23 1.55 15.84
CA THR A 196 21.59 1.57 16.39
C THR A 196 21.63 1.67 17.93
N GLY A 197 20.50 1.43 18.61
CA GLY A 197 20.33 1.46 20.06
C GLY A 197 19.52 2.64 20.58
N SER A 198 18.87 3.42 19.71
CA SER A 198 18.06 4.60 20.06
C SER A 198 16.60 4.51 19.62
N GLY A 199 16.15 3.33 19.19
CA GLY A 199 14.86 3.11 18.55
C GLY A 199 14.89 3.42 17.05
N PHE A 200 13.88 2.92 16.34
CA PHE A 200 13.71 3.15 14.90
C PHE A 200 13.37 4.62 14.61
N LYS A 201 14.05 5.20 13.61
CA LYS A 201 13.85 6.58 13.15
C LYS A 201 13.62 6.59 11.65
N GLY A 202 12.86 7.57 11.15
CA GLY A 202 12.65 7.74 9.71
C GLY A 202 13.93 8.02 8.91
N SER A 203 14.98 8.56 9.54
CA SER A 203 16.30 8.72 8.91
C SER A 203 17.12 7.42 8.86
N GLN A 204 16.61 6.34 9.45
CA GLN A 204 17.24 5.02 9.52
C GLN A 204 16.36 4.00 8.82
N SER A 205 15.91 4.37 7.62
CA SER A 205 15.07 3.53 6.78
C SER A 205 15.42 3.65 5.31
N GLN A 206 15.03 2.62 4.55
CA GLN A 206 15.16 2.60 3.10
C GLN A 206 13.92 1.92 2.50
N PRO A 207 13.22 2.57 1.53
CA PRO A 207 12.19 1.92 0.73
C PRO A 207 12.84 0.99 -0.30
N ILE A 208 12.25 -0.18 -0.52
CA ILE A 208 12.80 -1.26 -1.35
C ILE A 208 11.68 -1.97 -2.10
N TYR A 209 11.84 -2.16 -3.40
CA TYR A 209 10.92 -2.93 -4.22
C TYR A 209 11.42 -4.37 -4.35
N PRO A 210 10.75 -5.37 -3.75
CA PRO A 210 11.21 -6.75 -3.85
C PRO A 210 11.23 -7.23 -5.30
N THR A 211 12.27 -7.95 -5.69
CA THR A 211 12.25 -8.77 -6.90
C THR A 211 11.37 -9.98 -6.64
N VAL A 212 10.25 -10.09 -7.36
CA VAL A 212 9.39 -11.26 -7.30
C VAL A 212 9.65 -12.15 -8.51
N THR A 213 10.02 -13.39 -8.24
CA THR A 213 10.23 -14.42 -9.27
C THR A 213 8.92 -15.17 -9.56
N GLY A 214 8.86 -15.94 -10.64
CA GLY A 214 7.64 -16.63 -11.07
C GLY A 214 7.01 -17.58 -10.03
N GLN A 215 7.78 -18.01 -9.01
CA GLN A 215 7.26 -18.82 -7.89
C GLN A 215 6.76 -17.99 -6.70
N ARG A 216 6.55 -16.68 -6.88
CA ARG A 216 6.22 -15.71 -5.81
C ARG A 216 7.28 -15.62 -4.71
N ASP A 217 8.49 -16.09 -5.00
CA ASP A 217 9.62 -15.90 -4.11
C ASP A 217 10.08 -14.45 -4.30
N ALA A 218 9.88 -13.65 -3.26
CA ALA A 218 10.27 -12.26 -3.15
C ALA A 218 11.64 -12.18 -2.49
N GLN A 219 12.52 -11.35 -3.07
CA GLN A 219 13.84 -11.10 -2.52
C GLN A 219 14.26 -9.65 -2.67
N PHE A 220 15.09 -9.16 -1.76
CA PHE A 220 15.74 -7.86 -1.90
C PHE A 220 17.05 -7.80 -1.10
N GLU A 221 17.95 -6.90 -1.49
CA GLU A 221 19.21 -6.63 -0.78
C GLU A 221 19.27 -5.19 -0.26
N VAL A 222 19.91 -5.00 0.90
CA VAL A 222 20.07 -3.69 1.56
C VAL A 222 21.46 -3.56 2.13
N GLU A 223 22.12 -2.44 1.88
CA GLU A 223 23.35 -2.07 2.57
C GLU A 223 23.02 -1.41 3.91
N LEU A 224 23.58 -1.94 4.99
CA LEU A 224 23.35 -1.45 6.34
C LEU A 224 24.66 -0.96 6.96
N PRO A 225 24.61 0.14 7.75
CA PRO A 225 25.77 0.65 8.44
C PRO A 225 26.20 -0.28 9.58
N LYS A 226 27.35 0.00 10.20
CA LYS A 226 27.77 -0.66 11.45
C LYS A 226 26.88 -0.21 12.63
N GLY A 227 26.92 -0.97 13.71
CA GLY A 227 26.25 -0.63 14.98
C GLY A 227 24.77 -0.98 15.03
N ILE A 228 24.26 -1.76 14.07
CA ILE A 228 22.84 -2.19 14.08
C ILE A 228 22.60 -3.20 15.20
N VAL A 229 21.64 -2.90 16.06
CA VAL A 229 21.17 -3.79 17.14
C VAL A 229 19.84 -4.45 16.81
N SER A 230 19.01 -3.83 15.97
CA SER A 230 17.74 -4.43 15.54
C SER A 230 17.33 -4.02 14.14
N LEU A 231 16.54 -4.88 13.50
CA LEU A 231 15.95 -4.66 12.19
C LEU A 231 14.44 -4.75 12.29
N ARG A 232 13.77 -3.98 11.43
CA ARG A 232 12.32 -3.97 11.24
C ARG A 232 12.05 -3.98 9.73
N LEU A 233 11.18 -4.90 9.30
CA LEU A 233 10.72 -4.99 7.92
C LEU A 233 9.23 -4.68 7.89
N ASP A 234 8.88 -3.75 7.01
CA ASP A 234 7.52 -3.24 6.86
C ASP A 234 7.03 -3.61 5.47
N PRO A 235 6.17 -4.63 5.34
CA PRO A 235 5.34 -4.79 4.16
C PRO A 235 4.57 -3.51 3.83
N PRO A 236 4.10 -3.33 2.58
CA PRO A 236 3.29 -2.19 2.20
C PRO A 236 2.04 -2.09 3.08
N PRO A 237 1.59 -0.86 3.43
CA PRO A 237 0.33 -0.65 4.11
C PRO A 237 -0.83 -1.34 3.40
N LEU A 238 -1.77 -1.88 4.18
CA LEU A 238 -2.96 -2.60 3.72
C LEU A 238 -2.69 -3.92 2.98
N ALA A 239 -1.43 -4.28 2.72
CA ALA A 239 -1.11 -5.55 2.09
C ALA A 239 -1.57 -6.73 2.96
N ARG A 240 -2.03 -7.80 2.32
CA ARG A 240 -2.39 -9.08 2.96
C ARG A 240 -1.53 -10.22 2.39
N TYR A 241 -0.33 -10.34 2.95
CA TYR A 241 0.66 -11.34 2.62
C TYR A 241 0.71 -12.46 3.65
N PHE A 242 0.78 -13.68 3.15
CA PHE A 242 1.36 -14.82 3.83
C PHE A 242 2.84 -14.89 3.48
N ILE A 243 3.68 -14.48 4.42
CA ILE A 243 5.13 -14.49 4.30
C ILE A 243 5.63 -15.86 4.78
N GLN A 244 5.78 -16.77 3.84
CA GLN A 244 6.26 -18.13 4.06
C GLN A 244 7.78 -18.18 4.00
N LYS A 245 8.39 -18.96 4.90
CA LYS A 245 9.84 -19.17 4.99
C LYS A 245 10.68 -17.88 4.87
N PRO A 246 10.39 -16.82 5.67
CA PRO A 246 11.22 -15.62 5.67
C PRO A 246 12.63 -15.95 6.15
N LEU A 247 13.60 -15.77 5.26
CA LEU A 247 15.01 -15.94 5.48
C LEU A 247 15.70 -14.58 5.42
N LEU A 248 16.61 -14.35 6.35
CA LEU A 248 17.55 -13.25 6.30
C LEU A 248 18.96 -13.80 6.10
N LYS A 249 19.60 -13.41 5.01
CA LYS A 249 21.02 -13.66 4.76
C LYS A 249 21.81 -12.38 4.96
N TRP A 250 23.08 -12.48 5.35
CA TRP A 250 23.96 -11.32 5.32
C TRP A 250 25.42 -11.67 5.07
N ARG A 251 26.14 -10.70 4.50
CA ARG A 251 27.57 -10.76 4.18
C ARG A 251 28.29 -9.45 4.52
N GLU A 252 29.62 -9.47 4.56
CA GLU A 252 30.42 -8.25 4.74
C GLU A 252 30.49 -7.47 3.43
N LEU A 253 30.27 -6.15 3.51
CA LEU A 253 30.25 -5.28 2.33
C LEU A 253 31.55 -5.36 1.50
N LYS A 254 32.70 -5.54 2.18
CA LYS A 254 34.02 -5.58 1.53
C LYS A 254 34.36 -6.90 0.83
N TRP A 255 33.58 -7.96 1.00
CA TRP A 255 33.95 -9.31 0.56
C TRP A 255 32.77 -9.98 -0.15
N LYS A 256 32.69 -9.83 -1.48
CA LYS A 256 31.63 -10.43 -2.31
C LYS A 256 31.51 -11.95 -2.12
N ASP A 257 32.62 -12.62 -1.83
CA ASP A 257 32.71 -14.09 -1.63
C ASP A 257 32.70 -14.53 -0.16
N SER A 258 32.39 -13.63 0.79
CA SER A 258 32.28 -14.04 2.20
C SER A 258 31.08 -14.97 2.41
N ALA A 259 31.27 -16.04 3.18
CA ALA A 259 30.21 -16.99 3.50
C ALA A 259 29.00 -16.25 4.09
N SER A 260 27.86 -16.34 3.39
CA SER A 260 26.62 -15.73 3.86
C SER A 260 26.13 -16.47 5.10
N ARG A 261 25.87 -15.74 6.19
CA ARG A 261 25.12 -16.30 7.31
C ARG A 261 23.64 -16.25 6.97
N VAL A 262 22.89 -17.27 7.36
CA VAL A 262 21.45 -17.40 7.11
C VAL A 262 20.74 -17.58 8.44
N ILE A 263 19.65 -16.83 8.66
CA ILE A 263 18.73 -17.04 9.77
C ILE A 263 17.31 -17.18 9.20
N ALA A 264 16.60 -18.22 9.63
CA ALA A 264 15.16 -18.30 9.45
C ALA A 264 14.46 -17.41 10.49
N LEU A 265 13.74 -16.39 10.04
CA LEU A 265 13.12 -15.40 10.94
C LEU A 265 11.96 -15.99 11.75
N GLN A 266 11.43 -17.14 11.34
CA GLN A 266 10.39 -17.86 12.09
C GLN A 266 10.92 -18.40 13.42
N ASP A 267 12.21 -18.75 13.48
CA ASP A 267 12.86 -19.31 14.66
C ASP A 267 13.22 -18.23 15.69
N LEU A 268 13.12 -16.95 15.30
CA LEU A 268 13.39 -15.82 16.18
C LEU A 268 12.14 -15.41 16.98
N LYS A 269 12.39 -14.74 18.11
CA LYS A 269 11.36 -13.99 18.83
C LYS A 269 11.12 -12.66 18.12
N LEU A 270 10.10 -12.62 17.27
CA LEU A 270 9.69 -11.41 16.55
C LEU A 270 8.76 -10.54 17.40
N ARG A 271 8.86 -9.22 17.26
CA ARG A 271 7.80 -8.27 17.65
C ARG A 271 6.97 -7.98 16.42
N LEU A 272 5.65 -8.11 16.52
CA LEU A 272 4.70 -7.97 15.43
C LEU A 272 3.76 -6.79 15.69
N HIS A 273 3.34 -6.11 14.64
CA HIS A 273 2.32 -5.05 14.65
C HIS A 273 1.54 -5.15 13.35
N ASP A 274 0.20 -5.11 13.43
CA ASP A 274 -0.70 -5.42 12.29
C ASP A 274 -0.32 -6.71 11.53
N MET A 275 0.20 -7.69 12.29
CA MET A 275 0.66 -8.98 11.78
C MET A 275 0.42 -10.08 12.81
N GLU A 276 0.19 -11.29 12.33
CA GLU A 276 0.03 -12.49 13.13
C GLU A 276 1.06 -13.54 12.75
N ARG A 277 1.50 -14.34 13.74
CA ARG A 277 2.30 -15.54 13.50
C ARG A 277 1.39 -16.75 13.45
N LYS A 278 1.39 -17.47 12.34
CA LYS A 278 0.71 -18.76 12.17
C LYS A 278 1.74 -19.89 12.08
N SER A 279 1.27 -21.14 12.03
CA SER A 279 2.14 -22.32 11.96
C SER A 279 2.89 -22.39 10.62
N GLY A 280 4.06 -21.75 10.53
CA GLY A 280 4.95 -21.82 9.37
C GLY A 280 4.88 -20.61 8.43
N TRP A 281 4.18 -19.52 8.80
CA TRP A 281 4.20 -18.25 8.08
C TRP A 281 3.88 -17.06 8.99
N LEU A 282 4.22 -15.85 8.52
CA LEU A 282 3.71 -14.60 9.07
C LEU A 282 2.58 -14.11 8.17
N GLU A 283 1.55 -13.52 8.76
CA GLU A 283 0.39 -13.00 8.05
C GLU A 283 0.23 -11.52 8.36
N THR A 284 0.17 -10.67 7.35
CA THR A 284 -0.24 -9.27 7.56
C THR A 284 -1.76 -9.19 7.66
N THR A 285 -2.27 -8.42 8.61
CA THR A 285 -3.72 -8.33 8.85
C THR A 285 -4.43 -7.36 7.90
N GLY A 286 -3.68 -6.68 7.02
CA GLY A 286 -4.19 -5.58 6.18
C GLY A 286 -4.35 -4.27 6.96
N GLY A 287 -3.65 -4.13 8.09
CA GLY A 287 -3.57 -2.87 8.84
C GLY A 287 -2.75 -1.80 8.11
N SER A 288 -2.71 -0.59 8.69
CA SER A 288 -2.01 0.56 8.10
C SER A 288 -0.50 0.54 8.32
N ASP A 289 0.00 -0.19 9.33
CA ASP A 289 1.43 -0.28 9.64
C ASP A 289 1.86 -1.73 9.94
N PRO A 290 1.76 -2.65 8.97
CA PRO A 290 2.22 -4.02 9.16
C PRO A 290 3.74 -4.04 9.28
N TYR A 291 4.27 -4.56 10.38
CA TYR A 291 5.69 -4.78 10.52
C TYR A 291 6.04 -5.95 11.44
N PHE A 292 7.25 -6.48 11.21
CA PHE A 292 7.91 -7.38 12.14
C PHE A 292 9.35 -6.96 12.39
N SER A 293 9.80 -7.10 13.63
CA SER A 293 11.15 -6.69 14.05
C SER A 293 11.80 -7.68 14.99
N TRP A 294 13.14 -7.70 14.98
CA TRP A 294 13.95 -8.62 15.78
C TRP A 294 15.30 -8.01 16.14
N GLN A 295 15.91 -8.56 17.21
CA GLN A 295 17.25 -8.19 17.62
C GLN A 295 18.29 -8.91 16.76
N MET A 296 19.29 -8.18 16.30
CA MET A 296 20.41 -8.73 15.56
C MET A 296 21.44 -9.33 16.52
N PRO A 297 22.15 -10.41 16.13
CA PRO A 297 23.22 -10.94 16.96
C PRO A 297 24.36 -9.91 17.07
N GLU A 298 25.04 -9.86 18.22
CA GLU A 298 26.12 -8.88 18.48
C GLU A 298 27.20 -8.86 17.40
N SER A 299 27.53 -10.03 16.84
CA SER A 299 28.48 -10.16 15.72
C SER A 299 28.08 -9.41 14.44
N PHE A 300 26.80 -9.05 14.27
CA PHE A 300 26.31 -8.23 13.18
C PHE A 300 26.75 -6.77 13.34
N ALA A 301 26.65 -6.21 14.55
CA ALA A 301 26.87 -4.80 14.85
C ALA A 301 28.31 -4.30 14.57
N LEU A 302 29.29 -5.19 14.49
CA LEU A 302 30.70 -4.83 14.39
C LEU A 302 31.11 -4.22 13.03
N LYS A 303 30.34 -4.48 11.96
CA LYS A 303 30.73 -4.12 10.59
C LYS A 303 29.52 -3.67 9.77
N SER A 304 29.74 -2.90 8.72
CA SER A 304 28.73 -2.67 7.69
C SER A 304 28.46 -3.98 6.94
N ARG A 305 27.18 -4.23 6.61
CA ARG A 305 26.73 -5.50 6.04
C ARG A 305 25.82 -5.25 4.85
N VAL A 306 25.80 -6.20 3.92
CA VAL A 306 24.68 -6.33 2.99
C VAL A 306 23.77 -7.41 3.55
N ILE A 307 22.51 -7.09 3.78
CA ILE A 307 21.48 -8.09 4.07
C ILE A 307 20.74 -8.45 2.80
N ARG A 308 20.26 -9.69 2.73
CA ARG A 308 19.34 -10.17 1.71
C ARG A 308 18.15 -10.80 2.41
N PHE A 309 16.96 -10.31 2.12
CA PHE A 309 15.73 -10.94 2.56
C PHE A 309 15.21 -11.83 1.44
N GLU A 310 14.71 -13.01 1.79
CA GLU A 310 14.03 -13.92 0.88
C GLU A 310 12.79 -14.48 1.58
N ALA A 311 11.64 -14.48 0.91
CA ALA A 311 10.44 -15.14 1.39
C ALA A 311 9.57 -15.55 0.21
N ARG A 312 8.71 -16.54 0.42
CA ARG A 312 7.59 -16.77 -0.49
C ARG A 312 6.41 -15.93 -0.04
N LEU A 313 5.87 -15.11 -0.93
CA LEU A 313 4.71 -14.27 -0.66
C LEU A 313 3.47 -14.88 -1.32
N ASP A 314 2.52 -15.31 -0.51
CA ASP A 314 1.18 -15.63 -1.00
C ASP A 314 0.19 -14.55 -0.60
N ASN A 315 -0.78 -14.27 -1.47
CA ASN A 315 -1.82 -13.29 -1.23
C ASN A 315 -3.06 -13.98 -0.71
N SER A 316 -3.57 -13.54 0.45
CA SER A 316 -4.85 -14.04 0.94
C SER A 316 -5.98 -13.22 0.34
N LEU A 317 -6.69 -13.81 -0.63
CA LEU A 317 -7.89 -13.18 -1.17
C LEU A 317 -8.92 -13.01 -0.03
N PRO A 318 -9.51 -11.81 0.16
CA PRO A 318 -10.54 -11.59 1.16
C PRO A 318 -11.72 -12.54 0.99
N GLY A 319 -12.40 -12.87 2.08
CA GLY A 319 -13.55 -13.79 2.04
C GLY A 319 -14.62 -13.38 1.02
N TRP A 320 -14.91 -12.08 0.90
CA TRP A 320 -15.90 -11.57 -0.06
C TRP A 320 -15.45 -11.75 -1.53
N VAL A 321 -14.15 -11.69 -1.83
CA VAL A 321 -13.64 -12.01 -3.17
C VAL A 321 -13.87 -13.48 -3.49
N ARG A 322 -13.62 -14.36 -2.50
CA ARG A 322 -13.89 -15.80 -2.66
C ARG A 322 -15.37 -16.08 -2.85
N GLU A 323 -16.23 -15.33 -2.17
CA GLU A 323 -17.68 -15.43 -2.31
C GLU A 323 -18.16 -15.00 -3.71
N VAL A 324 -17.54 -13.97 -4.31
CA VAL A 324 -17.84 -13.61 -5.71
C VAL A 324 -17.43 -14.73 -6.67
N VAL A 325 -16.25 -15.34 -6.48
CA VAL A 325 -15.69 -16.31 -7.45
C VAL A 325 -16.22 -17.73 -7.26
N ASN A 326 -16.44 -18.17 -6.01
CA ASN A 326 -16.83 -19.53 -5.65
C ASN A 326 -18.18 -19.61 -4.92
N GLY A 327 -18.88 -18.49 -4.77
CA GLY A 327 -20.17 -18.45 -4.09
C GLY A 327 -21.31 -18.91 -4.98
N ARG A 328 -22.54 -18.67 -4.52
CA ARG A 328 -23.77 -19.16 -5.17
C ARG A 328 -23.94 -18.70 -6.62
N GLU A 329 -23.43 -17.52 -6.96
CA GLU A 329 -23.57 -16.92 -8.29
C GLU A 329 -22.37 -17.21 -9.22
N SER A 330 -21.42 -18.07 -8.81
CA SER A 330 -20.18 -18.32 -9.58
C SER A 330 -20.45 -18.79 -11.01
N ASP A 331 -21.37 -19.73 -11.20
CA ASP A 331 -21.66 -20.31 -12.52
C ASP A 331 -22.26 -19.26 -13.47
N GLN A 332 -23.06 -18.33 -12.93
CA GLN A 332 -23.61 -17.21 -13.70
C GLN A 332 -22.52 -16.19 -14.04
N ILE A 333 -21.61 -15.91 -13.11
CA ILE A 333 -20.47 -15.02 -13.35
C ILE A 333 -19.58 -15.61 -14.44
N GLU A 334 -19.26 -16.91 -14.39
CA GLU A 334 -18.48 -17.59 -15.43
C GLU A 334 -19.13 -17.45 -16.81
N LEU A 335 -20.43 -17.73 -16.90
CA LEU A 335 -21.18 -17.59 -18.14
C LEU A 335 -21.17 -16.14 -18.66
N LEU A 336 -21.37 -15.15 -17.79
CA LEU A 336 -21.38 -13.74 -18.17
C LEU A 336 -19.99 -13.24 -18.60
N VAL A 337 -18.93 -13.72 -17.94
CA VAL A 337 -17.55 -13.42 -18.31
C VAL A 337 -17.22 -14.02 -19.69
N ASP A 338 -17.60 -15.27 -19.95
CA ASP A 338 -17.44 -15.90 -21.26
C ASP A 338 -18.22 -15.15 -22.36
N GLN A 339 -19.48 -14.81 -22.09
CA GLN A 339 -20.35 -14.07 -23.03
C GLN A 339 -19.91 -12.63 -23.28
N SER A 340 -19.14 -12.03 -22.38
CA SER A 340 -18.66 -10.65 -22.53
C SER A 340 -17.69 -10.48 -23.71
N GLY A 341 -17.01 -11.56 -24.12
CA GLY A 341 -15.92 -11.51 -25.09
C GLY A 341 -14.64 -10.83 -24.58
N ASP A 342 -14.59 -10.44 -23.30
CA ASP A 342 -13.41 -9.87 -22.65
C ASP A 342 -12.49 -11.00 -22.17
N GLN A 343 -11.51 -11.32 -23.01
CA GLN A 343 -10.55 -12.38 -22.77
C GLN A 343 -9.65 -12.12 -21.54
N ASP A 344 -9.39 -10.86 -21.19
CA ASP A 344 -8.61 -10.53 -20.00
C ASP A 344 -9.42 -10.82 -18.73
N LEU A 345 -10.71 -10.48 -18.76
CA LEU A 345 -11.63 -10.79 -17.68
C LEU A 345 -11.79 -12.31 -17.48
N PHE A 346 -11.89 -13.07 -18.58
CA PHE A 346 -11.93 -14.54 -18.53
C PHE A 346 -10.62 -15.13 -17.98
N THR A 347 -9.47 -14.61 -18.42
CA THR A 347 -8.16 -15.04 -17.93
C THR A 347 -8.03 -14.76 -16.44
N PHE A 348 -8.44 -13.57 -16.00
CA PHE A 348 -8.43 -13.18 -14.60
C PHE A 348 -9.35 -14.06 -13.74
N TYR A 349 -10.57 -14.36 -14.21
CA TYR A 349 -11.49 -15.28 -13.53
C TYR A 349 -10.89 -16.68 -13.37
N SER A 350 -10.33 -17.23 -14.45
CA SER A 350 -9.66 -18.54 -14.45
C SER A 350 -8.51 -18.58 -13.44
N LEU A 351 -7.69 -17.51 -13.40
CA LEU A 351 -6.58 -17.39 -12.45
C LEU A 351 -7.07 -17.33 -10.99
N LEU A 352 -8.17 -16.63 -10.70
CA LEU A 352 -8.72 -16.59 -9.35
C LEU A 352 -9.31 -17.94 -8.94
N GLN A 353 -10.08 -18.61 -9.80
CA GLN A 353 -10.60 -19.95 -9.53
C GLN A 353 -9.46 -20.94 -9.26
N GLU A 354 -8.39 -20.87 -10.04
CA GLU A 354 -7.20 -21.68 -9.85
C GLU A 354 -6.55 -21.40 -8.48
N GLN A 355 -6.35 -20.12 -8.12
CA GLN A 355 -5.81 -19.75 -6.80
C GLN A 355 -6.66 -20.24 -5.63
N LEU A 356 -7.97 -20.37 -5.83
CA LEU A 356 -8.92 -20.77 -4.79
C LEU A 356 -9.12 -22.29 -4.69
N THR A 357 -8.58 -23.08 -5.61
CA THR A 357 -8.61 -24.55 -5.52
C THR A 357 -7.29 -25.10 -4.98
N GLU A 358 -7.33 -26.06 -4.04
CA GLU A 358 -6.12 -26.76 -3.54
C GLU A 358 -5.28 -27.37 -4.67
N LYS A 359 -5.96 -27.76 -5.76
CA LYS A 359 -5.37 -28.30 -6.98
C LYS A 359 -4.77 -27.22 -7.89
N GLY A 360 -5.31 -26.01 -7.89
CA GLY A 360 -4.81 -24.91 -8.71
C GLY A 360 -3.51 -24.28 -8.19
N LEU A 361 -3.24 -24.33 -6.88
CA LEU A 361 -1.88 -24.09 -6.35
C LEU A 361 -0.84 -25.11 -6.86
N MET A 362 -1.28 -26.28 -7.32
CA MET A 362 -0.45 -27.32 -7.91
C MET A 362 -0.37 -27.21 -9.44
N LEU A 363 -1.47 -26.88 -10.14
CA LEU A 363 -1.56 -26.71 -11.60
C LEU A 363 -0.96 -25.38 -12.10
N PHE A 364 -1.02 -24.30 -11.31
CA PHE A 364 -0.38 -23.02 -11.66
C PHE A 364 1.15 -23.19 -11.79
N ARG A 365 1.70 -24.19 -11.08
CA ARG A 365 3.10 -24.60 -11.18
C ARG A 365 3.44 -25.32 -12.49
N GLU A 366 2.46 -25.98 -13.13
CA GLU A 366 2.63 -26.64 -14.42
C GLU A 366 2.34 -25.68 -15.59
N GLN A 367 1.32 -24.81 -15.47
CA GLN A 367 0.91 -23.88 -16.54
C GLN A 367 1.85 -22.70 -16.77
N LEU A 368 2.70 -22.30 -15.80
CA LEU A 368 3.77 -21.33 -16.05
C LEU A 368 4.80 -21.83 -17.10
N THR A 369 4.74 -23.11 -17.47
CA THR A 369 5.58 -23.71 -18.51
C THR A 369 4.94 -23.65 -19.91
N GLU A 370 3.63 -23.43 -20.02
CA GLU A 370 2.91 -23.35 -21.29
C GLU A 370 2.23 -21.98 -21.44
N GLN A 371 2.96 -21.02 -22.04
CA GLN A 371 2.41 -19.74 -22.47
C GLN A 371 1.28 -19.96 -23.49
N ARG A 372 0.03 -20.03 -23.03
CA ARG A 372 -1.13 -19.87 -23.91
C ARG A 372 -1.19 -18.43 -24.43
N LEU A 373 -1.51 -18.31 -25.71
CA LEU A 373 -1.64 -17.08 -26.48
C LEU A 373 -2.73 -16.18 -25.88
N MET A 374 -2.36 -15.30 -24.95
CA MET A 374 -3.20 -14.17 -24.60
C MET A 374 -3.36 -13.25 -25.83
N PRO A 375 -4.53 -12.63 -26.03
CA PRO A 375 -4.69 -11.61 -27.05
C PRO A 375 -3.71 -10.48 -26.76
N LEU A 376 -3.27 -9.86 -27.84
CA LEU A 376 -2.24 -8.85 -27.79
C LEU A 376 -2.82 -7.58 -27.19
N SER A 377 -2.11 -7.00 -26.22
CA SER A 377 -2.44 -5.67 -25.72
C SER A 377 -2.55 -4.67 -26.85
N LYS A 378 -3.36 -3.61 -26.69
CA LYS A 378 -3.43 -2.52 -27.70
C LYS A 378 -2.05 -1.95 -28.01
N LEU A 379 -1.17 -1.90 -27.00
CA LEU A 379 0.21 -1.48 -27.16
C LEU A 379 1.03 -2.48 -27.98
N ALA A 380 0.85 -3.78 -27.79
CA ALA A 380 1.49 -4.83 -28.59
C ALA A 380 0.97 -4.90 -30.04
N GLN A 381 -0.20 -4.32 -30.32
CA GLN A 381 -0.75 -4.18 -31.67
C GLN A 381 -0.24 -2.92 -32.39
N ALA A 382 0.33 -1.95 -31.67
CA ALA A 382 0.84 -0.72 -32.28
C ALA A 382 2.06 -1.02 -33.17
N GLU A 383 2.25 -0.23 -34.23
CA GLU A 383 3.47 -0.30 -35.04
C GLU A 383 4.63 0.49 -34.42
N THR A 384 4.30 1.48 -33.60
CA THR A 384 5.25 2.33 -32.91
C THR A 384 4.79 2.61 -31.48
N ILE A 385 5.73 2.81 -30.57
CA ILE A 385 5.46 3.27 -29.21
C ILE A 385 6.39 4.41 -28.82
N LYS A 386 5.93 5.29 -27.93
CA LYS A 386 6.73 6.38 -27.39
C LYS A 386 7.35 5.95 -26.06
N ILE A 387 8.67 5.81 -26.00
CA ILE A 387 9.39 5.56 -24.74
C ILE A 387 10.18 6.82 -24.39
N ALA A 388 10.04 7.29 -23.15
CA ALA A 388 10.79 8.42 -22.64
C ALA A 388 11.77 8.00 -21.54
N VAL A 389 12.91 8.66 -21.49
CA VAL A 389 13.96 8.46 -20.49
C VAL A 389 14.20 9.75 -19.74
N TYR A 390 14.04 9.69 -18.42
CA TYR A 390 14.31 10.82 -17.53
C TYR A 390 15.53 10.53 -16.65
N TRP A 391 16.27 11.57 -16.29
CA TRP A 391 17.40 11.45 -15.36
C TRP A 391 17.48 12.61 -14.37
N THR A 392 18.14 12.38 -13.23
CA THR A 392 18.39 13.41 -12.23
C THR A 392 19.80 13.31 -11.63
N LEU A 393 20.29 14.46 -11.15
CA LEU A 393 21.50 14.63 -10.34
C LEU A 393 21.21 14.59 -8.83
N ASP A 394 19.95 14.71 -8.45
CA ASP A 394 19.51 14.72 -7.06
C ASP A 394 18.67 13.48 -6.74
N GLN A 395 18.42 13.26 -5.45
CA GLN A 395 17.66 12.11 -4.98
C GLN A 395 16.15 12.37 -4.93
N LYS A 396 15.62 13.50 -5.42
CA LYS A 396 14.25 13.89 -5.05
C LYS A 396 13.30 13.98 -6.22
N HIS A 397 13.67 14.56 -7.36
CA HIS A 397 12.71 14.80 -8.44
C HIS A 397 13.28 14.57 -9.84
N PHE A 398 12.46 13.98 -10.74
CA PHE A 398 12.70 13.99 -12.17
C PHE A 398 12.15 15.31 -12.76
N SER A 399 12.82 15.86 -13.77
CA SER A 399 12.45 17.14 -14.39
C SER A 399 12.27 16.95 -15.89
N GLU A 400 11.27 17.61 -16.46
CA GLU A 400 11.08 17.70 -17.92
C GLU A 400 12.29 18.28 -18.66
N LYS A 401 13.15 19.05 -17.99
CA LYS A 401 14.40 19.56 -18.58
C LYS A 401 15.45 18.48 -18.82
N ARG A 402 15.27 17.29 -18.25
CA ARG A 402 16.17 16.14 -18.31
C ARG A 402 15.39 14.92 -18.78
N THR A 403 14.85 15.05 -19.99
CA THR A 403 14.09 14.01 -20.67
C THR A 403 14.61 13.85 -22.09
N ALA A 404 14.53 12.62 -22.59
CA ALA A 404 14.68 12.31 -23.99
C ALA A 404 13.61 11.28 -24.35
N ASP A 405 12.75 11.61 -25.30
CA ASP A 405 11.72 10.70 -25.80
C ASP A 405 11.98 10.30 -27.25
N LYS A 406 11.61 9.07 -27.57
CA LYS A 406 11.69 8.53 -28.93
C LYS A 406 10.45 7.74 -29.26
N VAL A 407 9.97 7.92 -30.49
CA VAL A 407 9.02 7.01 -31.11
C VAL A 407 9.82 5.84 -31.68
N VAL A 408 9.58 4.64 -31.16
CA VAL A 408 10.32 3.42 -31.50
C VAL A 408 9.41 2.50 -32.29
N ASN A 409 9.92 1.98 -33.41
CA ASN A 409 9.20 1.02 -34.23
C ASN A 409 9.29 -0.38 -33.60
N ILE A 410 8.15 -1.07 -33.52
CA ILE A 410 8.01 -2.40 -32.92
C ILE A 410 7.51 -3.45 -33.92
N SER A 411 7.62 -3.19 -35.23
CA SER A 411 7.10 -4.08 -36.27
C SER A 411 7.71 -5.50 -36.26
N GLY A 412 6.90 -6.48 -36.68
CA GLY A 412 7.28 -7.89 -36.78
C GLY A 412 7.39 -8.58 -35.41
N ALA A 413 8.60 -8.60 -34.85
CA ALA A 413 8.92 -9.36 -33.64
C ALA A 413 8.53 -8.65 -32.33
N ARG A 414 7.89 -7.47 -32.41
CA ARG A 414 7.58 -6.60 -31.25
C ARG A 414 8.77 -6.25 -30.39
N ARG A 415 9.95 -6.21 -31.02
CA ARG A 415 11.18 -5.80 -30.38
C ARG A 415 11.43 -4.33 -30.65
N PHE A 416 11.99 -3.66 -29.68
CA PHE A 416 12.48 -2.30 -29.83
C PHE A 416 13.94 -2.21 -29.43
N GLU A 417 14.66 -1.31 -30.09
CA GLU A 417 16.01 -0.92 -29.76
C GLU A 417 16.12 0.59 -29.97
N THR A 418 16.57 1.31 -28.96
CA THR A 418 16.64 2.77 -28.99
C THR A 418 17.78 3.28 -28.11
N ALA A 419 18.39 4.38 -28.56
CA ALA A 419 19.50 5.05 -27.90
C ALA A 419 19.08 6.48 -27.51
N TYR A 420 19.28 6.87 -26.26
CA TYR A 420 18.94 8.19 -25.73
C TYR A 420 20.21 8.95 -25.37
N SER A 421 20.44 10.11 -25.98
CA SER A 421 21.58 10.96 -25.63
C SER A 421 21.30 11.74 -24.34
N ILE A 422 22.10 11.51 -23.31
CA ILE A 422 21.97 12.11 -21.98
C ILE A 422 23.04 13.18 -21.74
N ASN A 423 24.31 12.88 -22.06
CA ASN A 423 25.48 13.75 -21.88
C ASN A 423 25.49 14.47 -20.51
N SER A 424 25.26 13.72 -19.43
CA SER A 424 25.11 14.26 -18.09
C SER A 424 25.53 13.24 -17.05
N VAL A 425 25.92 13.72 -15.87
CA VAL A 425 25.95 12.88 -14.67
C VAL A 425 24.52 12.38 -14.38
N VAL A 426 24.39 11.11 -14.03
CA VAL A 426 23.13 10.42 -13.75
C VAL A 426 23.25 9.72 -12.41
N ARG A 427 22.34 10.06 -11.49
CA ARG A 427 22.12 9.31 -10.24
C ARG A 427 20.94 8.38 -10.32
N ARG A 428 19.92 8.74 -11.08
CA ARG A 428 18.72 7.92 -11.27
C ARG A 428 18.28 8.03 -12.70
N LEU A 429 17.79 6.91 -13.20
CA LEU A 429 17.28 6.76 -14.55
C LEU A 429 15.83 6.27 -14.45
N ARG A 430 14.89 6.98 -15.06
CA ARG A 430 13.47 6.62 -15.13
C ARG A 430 13.10 6.31 -16.59
N LEU A 431 12.41 5.19 -16.80
CA LEU A 431 11.87 4.77 -18.09
C LEU A 431 10.35 4.86 -18.05
N ASP A 432 9.79 5.60 -18.99
CA ASP A 432 8.35 5.82 -19.12
C ASP A 432 7.84 5.15 -20.39
N PHE A 433 6.71 4.46 -20.24
CA PHE A 433 6.04 3.77 -21.32
C PHE A 433 4.68 4.44 -21.59
N PRO A 434 4.08 4.21 -22.78
CA PRO A 434 2.74 4.70 -23.06
C PRO A 434 1.70 4.04 -22.14
N ASP A 435 0.60 4.76 -21.92
CA ASP A 435 -0.56 4.26 -21.19
C ASP A 435 -1.02 2.90 -21.74
N SER A 436 -1.20 1.93 -20.84
CA SER A 436 -1.66 0.59 -21.18
C SER A 436 -2.14 -0.12 -19.92
N ASP A 437 -3.27 -0.81 -20.02
CA ASP A 437 -3.87 -1.55 -18.89
C ASP A 437 -3.36 -2.99 -18.77
N ASP A 438 -2.62 -3.48 -19.77
CA ASP A 438 -2.39 -4.91 -19.98
C ASP A 438 -1.06 -5.29 -20.67
N ALA A 439 -0.29 -4.33 -21.18
CA ALA A 439 0.93 -4.64 -21.92
C ALA A 439 2.02 -5.20 -21.02
N LYS A 440 2.74 -6.19 -21.55
CA LYS A 440 3.95 -6.73 -20.90
C LYS A 440 5.18 -6.32 -21.69
N ILE A 441 6.09 -5.62 -21.05
CA ILE A 441 7.36 -5.20 -21.62
C ILE A 441 8.48 -5.99 -20.96
N THR A 442 9.22 -6.77 -21.73
CA THR A 442 10.49 -7.34 -21.26
C THR A 442 11.62 -6.43 -21.69
N ILE A 443 12.42 -5.96 -20.74
CA ILE A 443 13.68 -5.25 -21.03
C ILE A 443 14.77 -6.31 -21.13
N ASP A 444 15.13 -6.65 -22.37
CA ASP A 444 16.14 -7.67 -22.65
C ASP A 444 17.55 -7.13 -22.30
N GLN A 445 17.79 -5.84 -22.57
CA GLN A 445 19.07 -5.20 -22.32
C GLN A 445 18.88 -3.71 -22.02
N LEU A 446 19.47 -3.26 -20.92
CA LEU A 446 19.64 -1.85 -20.60
C LEU A 446 21.15 -1.59 -20.44
N GLN A 447 21.70 -0.66 -21.19
CA GLN A 447 23.12 -0.32 -21.13
C GLN A 447 23.32 1.19 -20.94
N LEU A 448 24.28 1.52 -20.10
CA LEU A 448 24.75 2.88 -19.86
C LEU A 448 26.08 3.04 -20.60
N VAL A 449 26.13 3.94 -21.57
CA VAL A 449 27.33 4.25 -22.36
C VAL A 449 27.91 5.56 -21.85
N ASP A 450 29.16 5.51 -21.42
CA ASP A 450 29.99 6.70 -21.17
C ASP A 450 31.17 6.74 -22.14
N THR A 451 32.06 7.71 -21.98
CA THR A 451 33.23 7.90 -22.85
C THR A 451 34.18 6.72 -22.87
N ASP A 452 34.20 5.91 -21.81
CA ASP A 452 35.23 4.91 -21.57
C ASP A 452 34.68 3.47 -21.64
N ALA A 453 33.38 3.27 -21.43
CA ALA A 453 32.77 1.97 -21.28
C ALA A 453 31.27 1.92 -21.60
N THR A 454 30.82 0.74 -21.98
CA THR A 454 29.42 0.34 -21.97
C THR A 454 29.17 -0.56 -20.78
N VAL A 455 28.33 -0.12 -19.84
CA VAL A 455 27.98 -0.88 -18.64
C VAL A 455 26.58 -1.44 -18.76
N PRO A 456 26.41 -2.79 -18.78
CA PRO A 456 25.09 -3.39 -18.72
C PRO A 456 24.48 -3.19 -17.33
N VAL A 457 23.19 -2.88 -17.32
CA VAL A 457 22.34 -2.88 -16.12
C VAL A 457 21.61 -4.21 -16.08
N ASP A 458 21.88 -5.01 -15.05
CA ASP A 458 21.10 -6.21 -14.80
C ASP A 458 19.72 -5.82 -14.26
N MET A 459 18.69 -5.95 -15.10
CA MET A 459 17.33 -5.60 -14.73
C MET A 459 16.78 -6.47 -13.60
N LEU A 460 17.34 -7.66 -13.33
CA LEU A 460 16.92 -8.50 -12.21
C LEU A 460 17.37 -7.91 -10.88
N ASP A 461 18.61 -7.44 -10.84
CA ASP A 461 19.33 -6.98 -9.65
C ASP A 461 19.43 -5.44 -9.54
N ALA A 462 18.84 -4.70 -10.48
CA ALA A 462 18.84 -3.25 -10.46
C ALA A 462 18.19 -2.69 -9.18
N ASN A 463 18.74 -1.58 -8.69
CA ASN A 463 18.23 -0.91 -7.49
C ASN A 463 17.05 0.00 -7.86
N TYR A 464 15.84 -0.55 -7.88
CA TYR A 464 14.62 0.20 -8.15
C TYR A 464 14.29 1.18 -7.02
N VAL A 465 14.10 2.44 -7.38
CA VAL A 465 13.77 3.53 -6.44
C VAL A 465 12.37 4.09 -6.65
N LEU A 466 11.72 3.73 -7.76
CA LEU A 466 10.35 4.11 -8.07
C LEU A 466 9.75 3.07 -9.01
N MET A 467 8.49 2.70 -8.76
CA MET A 467 7.62 2.00 -9.71
C MET A 467 6.25 2.66 -9.59
N HIS A 468 5.67 3.05 -10.72
CA HIS A 468 4.36 3.68 -10.79
C HIS A 468 3.58 3.05 -11.93
N ASN A 469 2.42 2.46 -11.63
CA ASN A 469 1.59 1.81 -12.65
C ASN A 469 2.37 0.76 -13.47
N VAL A 470 3.33 0.09 -12.82
CA VAL A 470 4.15 -0.97 -13.39
C VAL A 470 4.37 -2.03 -12.33
N SER A 471 4.15 -3.31 -12.65
CA SER A 471 4.59 -4.44 -11.82
C SER A 471 5.71 -5.22 -12.52
N ARG A 472 6.54 -5.95 -11.77
CA ARG A 472 7.73 -6.63 -12.32
C ARG A 472 7.79 -8.10 -11.90
N VAL A 473 8.06 -8.97 -12.87
CA VAL A 473 8.47 -10.37 -12.67
C VAL A 473 9.76 -10.59 -13.44
N GLY A 474 10.88 -10.69 -12.71
CA GLY A 474 12.21 -10.74 -13.32
C GLY A 474 12.53 -9.48 -14.12
N SER A 475 12.79 -9.63 -15.44
CA SER A 475 13.01 -8.52 -16.39
C SER A 475 11.76 -8.14 -17.19
N THR A 476 10.61 -8.74 -16.88
CA THR A 476 9.32 -8.43 -17.50
C THR A 476 8.51 -7.51 -16.61
N PHE A 477 7.99 -6.45 -17.21
CA PHE A 477 7.22 -5.40 -16.59
C PHE A 477 5.80 -5.44 -17.15
N SER A 478 4.78 -5.49 -16.31
CA SER A 478 3.39 -5.30 -16.72
C SER A 478 3.00 -3.86 -16.48
N LEU A 479 2.47 -3.18 -17.49
CA LEU A 479 2.02 -1.79 -17.41
C LEU A 479 0.54 -1.73 -16.99
N HIS A 480 0.16 -0.71 -16.21
CA HIS A 480 -1.19 -0.61 -15.62
C HIS A 480 -1.76 0.81 -15.64
N GLY A 481 -2.59 1.15 -16.62
CA GLY A 481 -3.26 2.45 -16.71
C GLY A 481 -2.34 3.55 -17.21
N ASN A 482 -2.40 4.71 -16.54
CA ASN A 482 -1.80 5.95 -17.04
C ASN A 482 -0.39 6.21 -16.48
N ASP A 483 0.51 6.76 -17.27
CA ASP A 483 1.91 7.07 -16.90
C ASP A 483 2.71 5.86 -16.33
N PRO A 484 2.69 4.67 -16.95
CA PRO A 484 3.44 3.53 -16.44
C PRO A 484 4.95 3.77 -16.55
N HIS A 485 5.63 3.82 -15.41
CA HIS A 485 7.08 4.04 -15.36
C HIS A 485 7.77 3.35 -14.18
N PHE A 486 9.07 3.16 -14.32
CA PHE A 486 9.93 2.78 -13.20
C PHE A 486 11.24 3.56 -13.23
N ALA A 487 11.91 3.66 -12.08
CA ALA A 487 13.21 4.27 -11.95
C ALA A 487 14.19 3.40 -11.18
N ILE A 488 15.45 3.45 -11.60
CA ILE A 488 16.58 2.78 -10.99
C ILE A 488 17.62 3.78 -10.49
N GLN A 489 18.32 3.43 -9.42
CA GLN A 489 19.48 4.15 -8.90
C GLN A 489 20.73 3.73 -9.69
N ILE A 490 21.53 4.72 -10.07
CA ILE A 490 22.82 4.60 -10.76
C ILE A 490 23.92 5.17 -9.84
N ASP A 491 25.10 4.56 -9.87
CA ASP A 491 26.28 4.95 -9.08
C ASP A 491 26.97 6.19 -9.68
N ASP A 492 26.29 7.34 -9.63
CA ASP A 492 26.86 8.68 -9.83
C ASP A 492 27.83 8.77 -11.03
N ARG A 493 27.33 8.50 -12.24
CA ARG A 493 28.17 8.32 -13.44
C ARG A 493 27.86 9.35 -14.53
N ASN A 494 28.87 9.82 -15.24
CA ASN A 494 28.66 10.63 -16.45
C ASN A 494 28.23 9.70 -17.60
N ILE A 495 26.99 9.84 -18.07
CA ILE A 495 26.40 8.98 -19.10
C ILE A 495 26.20 9.81 -20.36
N ASP A 496 26.79 9.35 -21.46
CA ASP A 496 26.62 9.95 -22.78
C ASP A 496 25.34 9.43 -23.42
N GLN A 497 25.11 8.12 -23.35
CA GLN A 497 23.92 7.48 -23.92
C GLN A 497 23.34 6.37 -23.06
N VAL A 498 22.03 6.17 -23.16
CA VAL A 498 21.32 5.00 -22.63
C VAL A 498 20.77 4.19 -23.78
N LEU A 499 21.15 2.93 -23.86
CA LEU A 499 20.65 1.98 -24.85
C LEU A 499 19.60 1.10 -24.17
N VAL A 500 18.40 1.06 -24.74
CA VAL A 500 17.30 0.22 -24.26
C VAL A 500 16.88 -0.71 -25.38
N GLN A 501 16.92 -2.01 -25.10
CA GLN A 501 16.41 -3.05 -25.97
C GLN A 501 15.40 -3.90 -25.21
N GLY A 502 14.28 -4.21 -25.85
CA GLY A 502 13.25 -5.02 -25.24
C GLY A 502 12.24 -5.57 -26.23
N LYS A 503 11.19 -6.18 -25.68
CA LYS A 503 10.04 -6.68 -26.42
C LYS A 503 8.74 -6.33 -25.72
N ILE A 504 7.67 -6.20 -26.50
CA ILE A 504 6.30 -5.98 -26.00
C ILE A 504 5.46 -7.21 -26.33
N GLN A 505 4.69 -7.69 -25.36
CA GLN A 505 3.82 -8.85 -25.49
C GLN A 505 2.35 -8.46 -25.35
#